data_AF-A0A1G2D0C2-F1
#
_entry.id   AF-A0A1G2D0C2-F1
#
_cell.length_a   1.000
_cell.length_b   1.000
_cell.length_c   1.000
_cell.angle_alpha   90.00
_cell.angle_beta   90.00
_cell.angle_gamma   90.00
#
_symmetry.space_group_name_H-M   'P 1'
#
loop_
_entity.id
_entity.type
_entity.pdbx_description
1 polymer ?
#
loop_
_entity_poly.entity_id
_entity_poly.type
_entity_poly.pdbx_seq_one_letter_code
_entity_poly.pdbx_strand_id
1 'polypeptide(L)'
;MTLKMESATPEASTPSSEPKNRDDQVPFKGGLSPHEDMQKIGENTKLQQAGGNTDYVIRETWQRQGNTETIEEQARHLKRRFEELRGFGVVTPSEIVIGKSKSGEAVVYVATHHVHGTQLKDLLELRLQKKDEKILRDILPAHYDSLLDYFTHKLRTGEEFLDDVSRNDQYVFGKLTVDSKATTQIYLVDSDGRRCTDINNLVRDLLEIGDNLIVAEMNVGINLGQEKKRLVSVLDEALSNIPEEKGLAYYQMRRKNLLEKFSSRNYSLDT
;
A
#
# COMPACT_ATOMS: atom_id res chain seq x y z
N MET A 1 -21.19 41.87 -64.05
CA MET A 1 -21.60 40.56 -63.49
C MET A 1 -20.39 39.96 -62.80
N THR A 2 -20.48 39.82 -61.49
CA THR A 2 -19.39 39.53 -60.58
C THR A 2 -19.43 38.04 -60.25
N LEU A 3 -18.37 37.29 -60.56
CA LEU A 3 -18.23 35.90 -60.14
C LEU A 3 -17.30 35.87 -58.92
N LYS A 4 -17.87 35.49 -57.77
CA LYS A 4 -17.15 35.23 -56.52
C LYS A 4 -16.26 34.00 -56.68
N MET A 5 -14.98 34.12 -56.32
CA MET A 5 -14.14 32.98 -55.97
C MET A 5 -14.30 32.73 -54.47
N GLU A 6 -14.90 31.61 -54.10
CA GLU A 6 -14.86 31.08 -52.73
C GLU A 6 -13.71 30.09 -52.61
N SER A 7 -12.82 30.37 -51.65
CA SER A 7 -11.70 29.53 -51.25
C SER A 7 -12.19 28.36 -50.41
N ALA A 8 -12.06 27.13 -50.91
CA ALA A 8 -12.26 25.92 -50.12
C ALA A 8 -11.03 25.65 -49.24
N THR A 9 -11.22 25.66 -47.93
CA THR A 9 -10.24 25.23 -46.93
C THR A 9 -10.18 23.69 -46.92
N PRO A 10 -9.01 23.04 -46.85
CA PRO A 10 -8.94 21.59 -46.71
C PRO A 10 -9.39 21.17 -45.31
N GLU A 11 -10.34 20.24 -45.23
CA GLU A 11 -10.75 19.59 -44.00
C GLU A 11 -9.57 18.82 -43.39
N ALA A 12 -9.34 19.05 -42.09
CA ALA A 12 -8.34 18.34 -41.32
C ALA A 12 -8.76 16.88 -41.15
N SER A 13 -7.89 15.97 -41.59
CA SER A 13 -7.98 14.53 -41.37
C SER A 13 -8.10 14.24 -39.87
N THR A 14 -9.18 13.59 -39.46
CA THR A 14 -9.35 13.04 -38.11
C THR A 14 -8.38 11.87 -37.95
N PRO A 15 -7.54 11.83 -36.89
CA PRO A 15 -6.78 10.63 -36.58
C PRO A 15 -7.72 9.57 -36.00
N SER A 16 -7.80 8.44 -36.69
CA SER A 16 -8.44 7.21 -36.27
C SER A 16 -7.96 6.80 -34.87
N SER A 17 -8.83 6.86 -33.86
CA SER A 17 -8.55 6.34 -32.53
C SER A 17 -8.68 4.81 -32.55
N GLU A 18 -7.55 4.12 -32.46
CA GLU A 18 -7.51 2.71 -32.06
C GLU A 18 -8.22 2.52 -30.70
N PRO A 19 -8.83 1.34 -30.44
CA PRO A 19 -9.57 1.11 -29.21
C PRO A 19 -8.59 1.04 -28.03
N LYS A 20 -8.71 1.98 -27.07
CA LYS A 20 -8.02 1.89 -25.79
C LYS A 20 -8.44 0.60 -25.07
N ASN A 21 -7.44 -0.15 -24.58
CA ASN A 21 -7.57 -1.38 -23.79
C ASN A 21 -8.69 -1.28 -22.73
N ARG A 22 -9.61 -2.25 -22.71
CA ARG A 22 -10.75 -2.29 -21.78
C ARG A 22 -10.34 -2.48 -20.30
N ASP A 23 -9.12 -2.96 -20.03
CA ASP A 23 -8.64 -3.25 -18.67
C ASP A 23 -8.20 -2.00 -17.86
N ASP A 24 -8.01 -0.85 -18.52
CA ASP A 24 -7.63 0.42 -17.88
C ASP A 24 -8.84 1.21 -17.32
N GLN A 25 -10.08 0.74 -17.51
CA GLN A 25 -11.26 1.44 -16.98
C GLN A 25 -11.38 1.22 -15.46
N VAL A 26 -11.57 2.33 -14.72
CA VAL A 26 -11.91 2.31 -13.30
C VAL A 26 -13.43 2.49 -13.19
N PRO A 27 -14.15 1.59 -12.49
CA PRO A 27 -15.60 1.70 -12.40
C PRO A 27 -16.01 2.93 -11.59
N PHE A 28 -16.91 3.74 -12.16
CA PHE A 28 -17.65 4.75 -11.41
C PHE A 28 -18.80 4.06 -10.67
N LYS A 29 -18.67 3.86 -9.36
CA LYS A 29 -19.72 3.27 -8.52
C LYS A 29 -20.45 4.39 -7.80
N GLY A 30 -21.38 5.04 -8.50
CA GLY A 30 -22.16 6.18 -7.97
C GLY A 30 -23.00 5.90 -6.71
N GLY A 31 -23.09 4.64 -6.26
CA GLY A 31 -23.71 4.24 -4.99
C GLY A 31 -22.76 4.08 -3.81
N LEU A 32 -21.44 4.23 -3.99
CA LEU A 32 -20.47 4.23 -2.90
C LEU A 32 -20.27 5.68 -2.40
N SER A 33 -21.16 6.09 -1.51
CA SER A 33 -21.06 7.34 -0.74
C SER A 33 -20.90 6.99 0.75
N PRO A 34 -20.17 7.79 1.55
CA PRO A 34 -20.13 7.60 3.01
C PRO A 34 -21.54 7.65 3.62
N HIS A 35 -21.94 6.66 4.41
CA HIS A 35 -23.22 6.71 5.14
C HIS A 35 -23.10 7.59 6.39
N GLU A 36 -24.16 8.33 6.75
CA GLU A 36 -24.13 9.39 7.77
C GLU A 36 -23.96 8.89 9.23
N ASP A 37 -24.24 7.60 9.49
CA ASP A 37 -24.18 6.99 10.83
C ASP A 37 -22.89 6.15 11.00
N MET A 38 -21.78 6.80 11.33
CA MET A 38 -20.44 6.21 11.25
C MET A 38 -19.90 5.75 12.61
N GLN A 39 -19.52 4.48 12.73
CA GLN A 39 -18.62 4.00 13.79
C GLN A 39 -17.17 4.03 13.29
N LYS A 40 -16.26 4.66 14.05
CA LYS A 40 -14.82 4.48 13.88
C LYS A 40 -14.48 3.01 14.18
N ILE A 41 -13.85 2.30 13.24
CA ILE A 41 -13.40 0.92 13.47
C ILE A 41 -11.95 0.94 14.00
N GLY A 42 -11.79 1.26 15.28
CA GLY A 42 -10.47 1.35 15.93
C GLY A 42 -10.00 2.79 16.13
N GLU A 43 -9.08 3.00 17.08
CA GLU A 43 -8.75 4.33 17.59
C GLU A 43 -8.01 5.25 16.59
N ASN A 44 -7.49 4.71 15.46
CA ASN A 44 -6.66 5.45 14.50
C ASN A 44 -7.03 5.30 13.01
N THR A 45 -8.10 4.58 12.64
CA THR A 45 -8.41 4.32 11.23
C THR A 45 -9.39 5.35 10.66
N LYS A 46 -9.09 5.94 9.51
CA LYS A 46 -10.03 6.75 8.72
C LYS A 46 -10.95 5.91 7.83
N LEU A 47 -10.94 4.58 8.00
CA LEU A 47 -11.82 3.64 7.31
C LEU A 47 -13.29 3.93 7.60
N GLN A 48 -14.11 3.85 6.56
CA GLN A 48 -15.54 4.14 6.60
C GLN A 48 -16.29 2.96 6.02
N GLN A 49 -17.45 2.57 6.58
CA GLN A 49 -18.27 1.55 5.94
C GLN A 49 -18.93 2.12 4.67
N ALA A 50 -18.93 1.35 3.58
CA ALA A 50 -19.63 1.72 2.36
C ALA A 50 -21.15 1.79 2.59
N GLY A 51 -21.81 2.88 2.19
CA GLY A 51 -23.27 3.01 2.31
C GLY A 51 -24.02 1.89 1.59
N GLY A 52 -24.90 1.18 2.31
CA GLY A 52 -25.73 0.10 1.77
C GLY A 52 -25.00 -1.21 1.45
N ASN A 53 -23.67 -1.28 1.63
CA ASN A 53 -22.88 -2.47 1.36
C ASN A 53 -21.96 -2.80 2.54
N THR A 54 -22.35 -3.80 3.33
CA THR A 54 -21.60 -4.26 4.50
C THR A 54 -20.37 -5.10 4.15
N ASP A 55 -20.11 -5.36 2.87
CA ASP A 55 -18.99 -6.20 2.42
C ASP A 55 -17.70 -5.40 2.20
N TYR A 56 -17.77 -4.07 2.24
CA TYR A 56 -16.60 -3.19 2.04
C TYR A 56 -16.46 -2.11 3.12
N VAL A 57 -15.19 -1.80 3.41
CA VAL A 57 -14.76 -0.52 3.97
C VAL A 57 -14.12 0.32 2.89
N ILE A 58 -14.33 1.61 2.92
CA ILE A 58 -13.77 2.59 1.99
C ILE A 58 -12.83 3.54 2.73
N ARG A 59 -11.75 3.93 2.06
CA ARG A 59 -10.87 5.03 2.47
C ARG A 59 -10.81 6.05 1.36
N GLU A 60 -11.15 7.30 1.71
CA GLU A 60 -10.92 8.43 0.81
C GLU A 60 -9.42 8.68 0.70
N THR A 61 -8.92 8.75 -0.53
CA THR A 61 -7.49 8.99 -0.76
C THR A 61 -7.22 10.49 -0.76
N TRP A 62 -6.07 10.89 -0.22
CA TRP A 62 -5.69 12.30 -0.22
C TRP A 62 -5.39 12.80 -1.63
N GLN A 63 -6.14 13.81 -2.08
CA GLN A 63 -5.71 14.61 -3.21
C GLN A 63 -4.63 15.59 -2.78
N ARG A 64 -3.49 15.57 -3.47
CA ARG A 64 -2.43 16.56 -3.26
C ARG A 64 -2.89 17.90 -3.84
N GLN A 65 -2.89 18.96 -3.03
CA GLN A 65 -3.13 20.31 -3.54
C GLN A 65 -2.14 20.62 -4.67
N GLY A 66 -2.64 21.11 -5.81
CA GLY A 66 -1.84 21.40 -6.99
C GLY A 66 -1.63 20.21 -7.94
N ASN A 67 -2.32 19.08 -7.74
CA ASN A 67 -2.29 18.00 -8.70
C ASN A 67 -3.01 18.42 -10.01
N THR A 68 -2.34 18.28 -11.15
CA THR A 68 -2.91 18.59 -12.47
C THR A 68 -3.66 17.41 -13.09
N GLU A 69 -3.55 16.22 -12.49
CA GLU A 69 -4.24 15.01 -12.94
C GLU A 69 -5.75 15.10 -12.69
N THR A 70 -6.52 14.63 -13.66
CA THR A 70 -7.95 14.35 -13.52
C THR A 70 -8.21 13.26 -12.48
N ILE A 71 -9.44 13.17 -11.95
CA ILE A 71 -9.79 12.15 -10.96
C ILE A 71 -9.65 10.72 -11.54
N GLU A 72 -9.91 10.56 -12.83
CA GLU A 72 -9.75 9.30 -13.56
C GLU A 72 -8.27 8.91 -13.74
N GLU A 73 -7.38 9.88 -13.95
CA GLU A 73 -5.93 9.66 -13.99
C GLU A 73 -5.41 9.23 -12.62
N GLN A 74 -5.82 9.94 -11.57
CA GLN A 74 -5.46 9.59 -10.20
C GLN A 74 -5.90 8.17 -9.85
N ALA A 75 -7.14 7.81 -10.20
CA ALA A 75 -7.68 6.48 -9.95
C ALA A 75 -6.93 5.39 -10.73
N ARG A 76 -6.57 5.63 -12.00
CA ARG A 76 -5.78 4.70 -12.81
C ARG A 76 -4.37 4.51 -12.25
N HIS A 77 -3.69 5.59 -11.86
CA HIS A 77 -2.37 5.50 -11.25
C HIS A 77 -2.41 4.71 -9.94
N LEU A 78 -3.39 4.98 -9.09
CA LEU A 78 -3.55 4.25 -7.84
C LEU A 78 -3.87 2.76 -8.08
N LYS A 79 -4.77 2.45 -9.03
CA LYS A 79 -5.09 1.06 -9.42
C LYS A 79 -3.83 0.31 -9.82
N ARG A 80 -2.98 0.90 -10.67
CA ARG A 80 -1.71 0.30 -11.10
C ARG A 80 -0.76 0.05 -9.92
N ARG A 81 -0.68 0.96 -8.96
CA ARG A 81 0.20 0.76 -7.78
C ARG A 81 -0.29 -0.39 -6.88
N PHE A 82 -1.60 -0.54 -6.70
CA PHE A 82 -2.18 -1.69 -5.97
C PHE A 82 -2.00 -3.01 -6.73
N GLU A 83 -2.12 -3.00 -8.06
CA GLU A 83 -1.84 -4.17 -8.90
C GLU A 83 -0.37 -4.57 -8.84
N GLU A 84 0.54 -3.60 -8.83
CA GLU A 84 1.96 -3.84 -8.69
C GLU A 84 2.30 -4.47 -7.33
N LEU A 85 1.74 -3.95 -6.22
CA LEU A 85 1.89 -4.57 -4.90
C LEU A 85 1.47 -6.04 -4.89
N ARG A 86 0.36 -6.37 -5.57
CA ARG A 86 -0.08 -7.77 -5.75
C ARG A 86 0.92 -8.59 -6.55
N GLY A 87 1.54 -7.99 -7.58
CA GLY A 87 2.62 -8.60 -8.36
C GLY A 87 3.85 -8.98 -7.53
N PHE A 88 4.12 -8.25 -6.44
CA PHE A 88 5.17 -8.56 -5.47
C PHE A 88 4.74 -9.52 -4.35
N GLY A 89 3.48 -9.95 -4.31
CA GLY A 89 2.96 -10.88 -3.29
C GLY A 89 2.24 -10.22 -2.12
N VAL A 90 2.12 -8.90 -2.09
CA VAL A 90 1.31 -8.20 -1.07
C VAL A 90 -0.18 -8.43 -1.37
N VAL A 91 -0.91 -9.02 -0.41
CA VAL A 91 -2.32 -9.36 -0.61
C VAL A 91 -3.20 -8.14 -0.35
N THR A 92 -3.72 -7.53 -1.42
CA THR A 92 -4.59 -6.34 -1.36
C THR A 92 -6.01 -6.70 -1.81
N PRO A 93 -6.98 -6.89 -0.90
CA PRO A 93 -8.37 -7.19 -1.26
C PRO A 93 -9.15 -5.91 -1.57
N SER A 94 -8.48 -4.99 -2.28
CA SER A 94 -8.95 -3.63 -2.52
C SER A 94 -9.19 -3.39 -4.00
N GLU A 95 -10.29 -2.70 -4.28
CA GLU A 95 -10.63 -2.12 -5.57
C GLU A 95 -10.46 -0.60 -5.50
N ILE A 96 -10.02 0.01 -6.60
CA ILE A 96 -10.02 1.47 -6.73
C ILE A 96 -11.30 1.86 -7.44
N VAL A 97 -12.03 2.83 -6.87
CA VAL A 97 -13.32 3.29 -7.39
C VAL A 97 -13.41 4.81 -7.32
N ILE A 98 -14.19 5.39 -8.22
CA ILE A 98 -14.52 6.82 -8.17
C ILE A 98 -15.93 6.95 -7.59
N GLY A 99 -16.07 7.77 -6.56
CA GLY A 99 -17.32 8.05 -5.87
C GLY A 99 -17.53 9.55 -5.67
N LYS A 100 -18.42 9.91 -4.74
CA LYS A 100 -18.68 11.30 -4.35
C LYS A 100 -18.36 11.51 -2.87
N SER A 101 -17.66 12.60 -2.57
CA SER A 101 -17.39 13.04 -1.21
C SER A 101 -18.66 13.53 -0.52
N LYS A 102 -18.56 13.88 0.77
CA LYS A 102 -19.66 14.52 1.52
C LYS A 102 -20.08 15.88 0.93
N SER A 103 -19.18 16.58 0.23
CA SER A 103 -19.50 17.84 -0.47
C SER A 103 -20.09 17.62 -1.86
N GLY A 104 -20.18 16.37 -2.35
CA GLY A 104 -20.69 16.02 -3.67
C GLY A 104 -19.64 16.06 -4.79
N GLU A 105 -18.37 16.33 -4.46
CA GLU A 105 -17.25 16.36 -5.39
C GLU A 105 -16.78 14.94 -5.73
N ALA A 106 -16.29 14.73 -6.96
CA ALA A 106 -15.74 13.44 -7.36
C ALA A 106 -14.43 13.16 -6.62
N VAL A 107 -14.33 11.98 -6.00
CA VAL A 107 -13.14 11.55 -5.24
C VAL A 107 -12.80 10.10 -5.54
N VAL A 108 -11.53 9.73 -5.33
CA VAL A 108 -11.07 8.34 -5.42
C VAL A 108 -11.17 7.69 -4.04
N TYR A 109 -11.74 6.50 -4.02
CA TYR A 109 -11.80 5.63 -2.85
C TYR A 109 -10.98 4.36 -3.10
N VAL A 110 -10.28 3.92 -2.05
CA VAL A 110 -9.83 2.53 -1.91
C VAL A 110 -10.96 1.77 -1.23
N ALA A 111 -11.63 0.88 -1.95
CA ALA A 111 -12.70 0.03 -1.44
C ALA A 111 -12.12 -1.37 -1.12
N THR A 112 -11.94 -1.65 0.16
CA THR A 112 -11.35 -2.89 0.67
C THR A 112 -12.46 -3.82 1.16
N HIS A 113 -12.45 -5.07 0.70
CA HIS A 113 -13.33 -6.09 1.25
C HIS A 113 -13.08 -6.32 2.75
N HIS A 114 -14.13 -6.60 3.49
CA HIS A 114 -13.98 -7.01 4.89
C HIS A 114 -13.15 -8.29 5.03
N VAL A 115 -12.22 -8.26 5.98
CA VAL A 115 -11.40 -9.39 6.42
C VAL A 115 -11.78 -9.70 7.86
N HIS A 116 -12.20 -10.93 8.11
CA HIS A 116 -12.43 -11.41 9.48
C HIS A 116 -11.09 -11.88 10.06
N GLY A 117 -10.61 -11.19 11.10
CA GLY A 117 -9.30 -11.45 11.68
C GLY A 117 -8.91 -10.47 12.76
N THR A 118 -7.61 -10.42 13.04
CA THR A 118 -6.98 -9.52 14.02
C THR A 118 -6.01 -8.59 13.30
N GLN A 119 -5.97 -7.32 13.69
CA GLN A 119 -4.96 -6.40 13.16
C GLN A 119 -3.56 -6.96 13.45
N LEU A 120 -2.67 -6.88 12.48
CA LEU A 120 -1.35 -7.50 12.59
C LEU A 120 -0.56 -6.87 13.74
N LYS A 121 -0.63 -5.54 13.91
CA LYS A 121 -0.02 -4.86 15.05
C LYS A 121 -0.46 -5.47 16.39
N ASP A 122 -1.77 -5.56 16.64
CA ASP A 122 -2.29 -6.10 17.89
C ASP A 122 -1.90 -7.58 18.06
N LEU A 123 -1.98 -8.36 16.98
CA LEU A 123 -1.61 -9.76 16.96
C LEU A 123 -0.15 -9.98 17.37
N LEU A 124 0.75 -9.12 16.89
CA LEU A 124 2.15 -9.16 17.23
C LEU A 124 2.44 -8.66 18.66
N GLU A 125 1.55 -7.93 19.31
CA GLU A 125 1.70 -7.48 20.71
C GLU A 125 1.08 -8.48 21.71
N LEU A 126 0.22 -9.40 21.24
CA LEU A 126 -0.47 -10.38 22.05
C LEU A 126 0.32 -11.69 22.23
N ARG A 127 0.02 -12.41 23.33
CA ARG A 127 0.46 -13.80 23.49
C ARG A 127 -0.40 -14.71 22.62
N LEU A 128 0.17 -15.20 21.53
CA LEU A 128 -0.55 -15.98 20.52
C LEU A 128 -0.96 -17.38 20.98
N GLN A 129 -2.04 -17.89 20.40
CA GLN A 129 -2.35 -19.31 20.46
C GLN A 129 -1.39 -20.10 19.55
N LYS A 130 -1.01 -21.31 19.96
CA LYS A 130 -0.06 -22.17 19.20
C LYS A 130 -0.42 -22.40 17.73
N LYS A 131 -1.72 -22.44 17.41
CA LYS A 131 -2.20 -22.66 16.03
C LYS A 131 -1.90 -21.45 15.14
N ASP A 132 -2.15 -20.25 15.65
CA ASP A 132 -1.92 -19.01 14.91
C ASP A 132 -0.42 -18.74 14.77
N GLU A 133 0.37 -19.05 15.81
CA GLU A 133 1.83 -19.02 15.75
C GLU A 133 2.38 -19.88 14.60
N LYS A 134 1.89 -21.11 14.43
CA LYS A 134 2.34 -21.99 13.33
C LYS A 134 2.03 -21.40 11.95
N ILE A 135 0.84 -20.83 11.77
CA ILE A 135 0.46 -20.22 10.49
C ILE A 135 1.30 -18.96 10.24
N LEU A 136 1.49 -18.13 11.27
CA LEU A 136 2.30 -16.91 11.17
C LEU A 136 3.76 -17.19 10.85
N ARG A 137 4.33 -18.31 11.34
CA ARG A 137 5.68 -18.75 10.98
C ARG A 137 5.87 -18.94 9.48
N ASP A 138 4.83 -19.36 8.77
CA ASP A 138 4.89 -19.57 7.32
C ASP A 138 4.57 -18.28 6.53
N ILE A 139 3.70 -17.41 7.06
CA ILE A 139 3.17 -16.25 6.33
C ILE A 139 3.98 -14.97 6.56
N LEU A 140 4.52 -14.75 7.77
CA LEU A 140 5.26 -13.52 8.07
C LEU A 140 6.54 -13.35 7.23
N PRO A 141 7.39 -14.38 7.05
CA PRO A 141 8.56 -14.26 6.18
C PRO A 141 8.17 -13.82 4.77
N ALA A 142 7.20 -14.51 4.16
CA ALA A 142 6.72 -14.22 2.81
C ALA A 142 6.11 -12.80 2.70
N HIS A 143 5.41 -12.34 3.73
CA HIS A 143 4.86 -10.99 3.79
C HIS A 143 5.97 -9.93 3.77
N TYR A 144 6.99 -10.06 4.63
CA TYR A 144 8.11 -9.11 4.65
C TYR A 144 8.98 -9.20 3.41
N ASP A 145 9.18 -10.39 2.86
CA ASP A 145 9.86 -10.57 1.58
C ASP A 145 9.15 -9.82 0.45
N SER A 146 7.82 -9.91 0.39
CA SER A 146 7.01 -9.18 -0.61
C SER A 146 7.19 -7.66 -0.50
N LEU A 147 7.20 -7.13 0.73
CA LEU A 147 7.45 -5.70 0.97
C LEU A 147 8.88 -5.30 0.60
N LEU A 148 9.87 -6.11 0.98
CA LEU A 148 11.28 -5.85 0.66
C LEU A 148 11.52 -5.91 -0.85
N ASP A 149 10.92 -6.86 -1.56
CA ASP A 149 11.02 -6.95 -3.03
C ASP A 149 10.40 -5.72 -3.70
N TYR A 150 9.23 -5.30 -3.23
CA TYR A 150 8.59 -4.08 -3.69
C TYR A 150 9.48 -2.85 -3.49
N PHE A 151 9.97 -2.58 -2.26
CA PHE A 151 10.81 -1.41 -2.01
C PHE A 151 12.18 -1.49 -2.69
N THR A 152 12.75 -2.69 -2.86
CA THR A 152 13.99 -2.90 -3.64
C THR A 152 13.77 -2.52 -5.10
N HIS A 153 12.66 -2.97 -5.69
CA HIS A 153 12.32 -2.61 -7.06
C HIS A 153 12.12 -1.10 -7.21
N LYS A 154 11.42 -0.46 -6.27
CA LYS A 154 11.18 0.98 -6.27
C LYS A 154 12.44 1.81 -6.11
N LEU A 155 13.34 1.37 -5.23
CA LEU A 155 14.65 1.99 -5.09
C LEU A 155 15.44 1.98 -6.40
N ARG A 156 15.45 0.84 -7.11
CA ARG A 156 16.27 0.65 -8.31
C ARG A 156 15.71 1.32 -9.56
N THR A 157 14.39 1.40 -9.65
CA THR A 157 13.70 2.02 -10.80
C THR A 157 13.49 3.52 -10.61
N GLY A 158 13.50 4.01 -9.36
CA GLY A 158 13.16 5.40 -9.04
C GLY A 158 11.68 5.73 -9.27
N GLU A 159 10.84 4.71 -9.48
CA GLU A 159 9.42 4.90 -9.70
C GLU A 159 8.64 5.31 -8.45
N GLU A 160 7.47 5.91 -8.66
CA GLU A 160 6.51 6.15 -7.59
C GLU A 160 6.15 4.87 -6.83
N PHE A 161 6.04 4.98 -5.51
CA PHE A 161 5.58 3.93 -4.62
C PHE A 161 4.46 4.44 -3.72
N LEU A 162 3.58 3.54 -3.26
CA LEU A 162 2.69 3.81 -2.13
C LEU A 162 3.53 3.93 -0.86
N ASP A 163 3.51 5.14 -0.30
CA ASP A 163 4.01 5.44 1.04
C ASP A 163 3.19 4.64 2.06
N ASP A 164 3.74 4.43 3.26
CA ASP A 164 3.05 3.89 4.43
C ASP A 164 2.74 2.39 4.50
N VAL A 165 2.80 1.66 3.38
CA VAL A 165 2.50 0.21 3.30
C VAL A 165 3.42 -0.69 4.13
N SER A 166 4.42 -0.14 4.81
CA SER A 166 5.31 -0.82 5.74
C SER A 166 4.71 -1.05 7.13
N ARG A 167 3.60 -0.38 7.46
CA ARG A 167 3.06 -0.31 8.83
C ARG A 167 2.13 -1.47 9.17
N ASN A 168 2.41 -2.17 10.26
CA ASN A 168 1.61 -3.32 10.73
C ASN A 168 0.15 -2.98 11.12
N ASP A 169 -0.18 -1.73 11.44
CA ASP A 169 -1.56 -1.34 11.77
C ASP A 169 -2.47 -1.23 10.54
N GLN A 170 -1.91 -1.33 9.34
CA GLN A 170 -2.65 -1.34 8.08
C GLN A 170 -3.08 -2.74 7.64
N TYR A 171 -2.59 -3.77 8.34
CA TYR A 171 -2.76 -5.16 7.94
C TYR A 171 -3.68 -5.91 8.90
N VAL A 172 -4.45 -6.84 8.35
CA VAL A 172 -5.24 -7.81 9.13
C VAL A 172 -4.80 -9.22 8.78
N PHE A 173 -4.46 -9.99 9.81
CA PHE A 173 -4.26 -11.43 9.71
C PHE A 173 -5.61 -12.13 9.88
N GLY A 174 -6.09 -12.79 8.84
CA GLY A 174 -7.46 -13.30 8.84
C GLY A 174 -7.86 -13.96 7.53
N LYS A 175 -9.16 -13.96 7.25
CA LYS A 175 -9.76 -14.49 6.03
C LYS A 175 -10.73 -13.50 5.41
N LEU A 176 -10.82 -13.48 4.08
CA LEU A 176 -11.81 -12.66 3.39
C LEU A 176 -13.23 -13.13 3.71
N THR A 177 -14.09 -12.19 4.10
CA THR A 177 -15.49 -12.49 4.45
C THR A 177 -16.31 -12.94 3.24
N VAL A 178 -15.99 -12.37 2.07
CA VAL A 178 -16.70 -12.64 0.82
C VAL A 178 -16.33 -13.97 0.17
N ASP A 179 -15.28 -14.65 0.64
CA ASP A 179 -14.84 -15.94 0.12
C ASP A 179 -14.71 -16.97 1.25
N SER A 180 -15.72 -17.84 1.35
CA SER A 180 -15.76 -18.95 2.31
C SER A 180 -14.59 -19.94 2.19
N LYS A 181 -13.90 -19.97 1.03
CA LYS A 181 -12.73 -20.83 0.79
C LYS A 181 -11.40 -20.10 0.99
N ALA A 182 -11.42 -18.83 1.37
CA ALA A 182 -10.21 -18.06 1.60
C ALA A 182 -9.32 -18.72 2.66
N THR A 183 -8.04 -18.85 2.32
CA THR A 183 -7.00 -19.25 3.26
C THR A 183 -6.66 -18.09 4.19
N THR A 184 -6.19 -18.39 5.40
CA THR A 184 -5.68 -17.34 6.29
C THR A 184 -4.45 -16.68 5.67
N GLN A 185 -4.43 -15.35 5.59
CA GLN A 185 -3.35 -14.54 5.03
C GLN A 185 -3.19 -13.22 5.81
N ILE A 186 -2.15 -12.45 5.49
CA ILE A 186 -1.97 -11.06 5.92
C ILE A 186 -2.47 -10.14 4.79
N TYR A 187 -3.57 -9.43 5.02
CA TYR A 187 -4.22 -8.57 4.03
C TYR A 187 -3.94 -7.10 4.34
N LEU A 188 -3.50 -6.32 3.33
CA LEU A 188 -3.45 -4.86 3.43
C LEU A 188 -4.87 -4.31 3.37
N VAL A 189 -5.39 -3.78 4.48
CA VAL A 189 -6.78 -3.32 4.56
C VAL A 189 -6.92 -1.80 4.69
N ASP A 190 -5.88 -1.11 5.15
CA ASP A 190 -5.91 0.33 5.39
C ASP A 190 -4.70 1.07 4.79
N SER A 191 -4.76 1.43 3.50
CA SER A 191 -3.75 2.30 2.88
C SER A 191 -4.35 3.64 2.51
N ASP A 192 -3.59 4.72 2.74
CA ASP A 192 -4.00 6.08 2.37
C ASP A 192 -3.88 6.37 0.86
N GLY A 193 -3.25 5.46 0.11
CA GLY A 193 -3.01 5.57 -1.33
C GLY A 193 -2.03 6.67 -1.70
N ARG A 194 -1.23 7.18 -0.74
CA ARG A 194 -0.30 8.28 -0.96
C ARG A 194 0.87 7.80 -1.82
N ARG A 195 1.02 8.41 -2.99
CA ARG A 195 2.16 8.18 -3.88
C ARG A 195 3.36 9.03 -3.46
N CYS A 196 4.55 8.46 -3.54
CA CYS A 196 5.81 9.10 -3.20
C CYS A 196 6.92 8.70 -4.17
N THR A 197 7.87 9.59 -4.40
CA THR A 197 9.16 9.32 -5.09
C THR A 197 10.35 9.70 -4.21
N ASP A 198 10.11 10.19 -2.99
CA ASP A 198 11.14 10.69 -2.10
C ASP A 198 11.87 9.52 -1.45
N ILE A 199 13.19 9.45 -1.69
CA ILE A 199 14.05 8.43 -1.11
C ILE A 199 14.02 8.43 0.42
N ASN A 200 13.79 9.59 1.06
CA ASN A 200 13.68 9.69 2.50
C ASN A 200 12.46 8.93 3.04
N ASN A 201 11.34 8.97 2.31
CA ASN A 201 10.14 8.20 2.68
C ASN A 201 10.39 6.70 2.51
N LEU A 202 11.08 6.29 1.43
CA LEU A 202 11.45 4.89 1.22
C LEU A 202 12.35 4.38 2.35
N VAL A 203 13.35 5.16 2.76
CA VAL A 203 14.22 4.81 3.90
C VAL A 203 13.42 4.72 5.21
N ARG A 204 12.45 5.61 5.43
CA ARG A 204 11.56 5.52 6.58
C ARG A 204 10.76 4.21 6.57
N ASP A 205 10.20 3.82 5.43
CA ASP A 205 9.45 2.56 5.30
C ASP A 205 10.34 1.33 5.54
N LEU A 206 11.58 1.33 5.03
CA LEU A 206 12.53 0.26 5.32
C LEU A 206 12.89 0.19 6.82
N LEU A 207 13.08 1.32 7.48
CA LEU A 207 13.32 1.36 8.92
C LEU A 207 12.10 0.84 9.72
N GLU A 208 10.89 1.16 9.28
CA GLU A 208 9.64 0.65 9.87
C GLU A 208 9.54 -0.87 9.71
N ILE A 209 9.86 -1.43 8.53
CA ILE A 209 9.98 -2.89 8.33
C ILE A 209 10.98 -3.47 9.34
N GLY A 210 12.11 -2.81 9.56
CA GLY A 210 13.12 -3.25 10.54
C GLY A 210 12.61 -3.33 11.97
N ASP A 211 11.91 -2.30 12.43
CA ASP A 211 11.29 -2.29 13.74
C ASP A 211 10.19 -3.37 13.83
N ASN A 212 9.41 -3.59 12.76
CA ASN A 212 8.38 -4.64 12.67
C ASN A 212 8.95 -6.07 12.71
N LEU A 213 10.07 -6.32 12.03
CA LEU A 213 10.79 -7.60 12.12
C LEU A 213 11.23 -7.92 13.55
N ILE A 214 11.68 -6.91 14.31
CA ILE A 214 12.07 -7.09 15.72
C ILE A 214 10.87 -7.49 16.56
N VAL A 215 9.76 -6.75 16.43
CA VAL A 215 8.53 -7.05 17.18
C VAL A 215 8.04 -8.45 16.86
N ALA A 216 8.02 -8.84 15.58
CA ALA A 216 7.59 -10.15 15.14
C ALA A 216 8.44 -11.28 15.74
N GLU A 217 9.77 -11.19 15.68
CA GLU A 217 10.62 -12.22 16.28
C GLU A 217 10.46 -12.27 17.82
N MET A 218 10.39 -11.10 18.47
CA MET A 218 10.33 -11.01 19.93
C MET A 218 9.06 -11.64 20.50
N ASN A 219 7.92 -11.38 19.86
CA ASN A 219 6.63 -11.69 20.43
C ASN A 219 6.03 -12.98 19.85
N VAL A 220 6.43 -13.36 18.63
CA VAL A 220 5.96 -14.59 17.97
C VAL A 220 7.01 -15.72 18.02
N GLY A 221 8.27 -15.43 18.31
CA GLY A 221 9.32 -16.45 18.47
C GLY A 221 9.73 -17.10 17.14
N ILE A 222 9.67 -16.35 16.04
CA ILE A 222 10.08 -16.77 14.70
C ILE A 222 11.50 -16.25 14.43
N ASN A 223 12.30 -16.99 13.65
CA ASN A 223 13.58 -16.50 13.17
C ASN A 223 13.38 -15.83 11.81
N LEU A 224 13.61 -14.51 11.74
CA LEU A 224 13.51 -13.70 10.52
C LEU A 224 14.90 -13.20 10.08
N GLY A 225 15.93 -14.01 10.33
CA GLY A 225 17.32 -13.65 10.08
C GLY A 225 17.66 -13.44 8.61
N GLN A 226 16.93 -14.07 7.67
CA GLN A 226 17.13 -13.85 6.24
C GLN A 226 16.57 -12.49 5.82
N GLU A 227 15.34 -12.18 6.24
CA GLU A 227 14.62 -10.95 5.96
C GLU A 227 15.37 -9.75 6.55
N LYS A 228 15.92 -9.88 7.76
CA LYS A 228 16.80 -8.85 8.35
C LYS A 228 18.05 -8.59 7.53
N LYS A 229 18.73 -9.64 7.05
CA LYS A 229 19.93 -9.48 6.20
C LYS A 229 19.58 -8.78 4.89
N ARG A 230 18.46 -9.18 4.26
CA ARG A 230 17.93 -8.54 3.06
C ARG A 230 17.61 -7.07 3.31
N LEU A 231 16.88 -6.77 4.39
CA LEU A 231 16.54 -5.41 4.78
C LEU A 231 17.79 -4.54 4.93
N VAL A 232 18.83 -5.02 5.64
CA VAL A 232 20.07 -4.24 5.81
C VAL A 232 20.72 -3.94 4.46
N SER A 233 20.76 -4.92 3.55
CA SER A 233 21.31 -4.70 2.21
C SER A 233 20.54 -3.61 1.44
N VAL A 234 19.21 -3.65 1.48
CA VAL A 234 18.36 -2.68 0.74
C VAL A 234 18.41 -1.31 1.40
N LEU A 235 18.43 -1.24 2.73
CA LEU A 235 18.57 -0.01 3.49
C LEU A 235 19.93 0.66 3.23
N ASP A 236 21.00 -0.12 3.10
CA ASP A 236 22.34 0.40 2.78
C ASP A 236 22.38 0.99 1.37
N GLU A 237 21.81 0.28 0.39
CA GLU A 237 21.65 0.78 -0.97
C GLU A 237 20.84 2.09 -0.96
N ALA A 238 19.73 2.14 -0.24
CA ALA A 238 18.87 3.32 -0.18
C ALA A 238 19.56 4.54 0.48
N LEU A 239 20.27 4.34 1.59
CA LEU A 239 21.00 5.40 2.28
C LEU A 239 22.15 5.96 1.43
N SER A 240 22.79 5.13 0.61
CA SER A 240 23.85 5.57 -0.30
C SER A 240 23.34 6.50 -1.41
N ASN A 241 22.04 6.45 -1.70
CA ASN A 241 21.36 7.27 -2.70
C ASN A 241 20.74 8.56 -2.13
N ILE A 242 20.79 8.78 -0.81
CA ILE A 242 20.33 10.04 -0.22
C ILE A 242 21.40 11.11 -0.46
N PRO A 243 21.07 12.26 -1.08
CA PRO A 243 21.99 13.38 -1.20
C PRO A 243 22.56 13.79 0.16
N GLU A 244 23.80 14.29 0.23
CA GLU A 244 24.40 14.79 1.48
C GLU A 244 23.66 16.05 1.99
N GLU A 245 22.53 15.82 2.64
CA GLU A 245 21.58 16.82 3.12
C GLU A 245 21.29 16.65 4.62
N LYS A 246 20.57 17.63 5.18
CA LYS A 246 20.02 17.58 6.55
C LYS A 246 18.96 16.48 6.66
N GLY A 247 19.40 15.25 6.88
CA GLY A 247 18.53 14.08 7.05
C GLY A 247 19.30 12.76 7.05
N LEU A 248 20.39 12.69 6.28
CA LEU A 248 21.22 11.48 6.17
C LEU A 248 21.80 11.04 7.52
N ALA A 249 22.32 11.98 8.33
CA ALA A 249 22.85 11.66 9.67
C ALA A 249 21.77 11.08 10.61
N TYR A 250 20.52 11.56 10.50
CA TYR A 250 19.40 11.02 11.27
C TYR A 250 19.12 9.57 10.87
N TYR A 251 19.06 9.27 9.58
CA TYR A 251 18.79 7.92 9.10
C TYR A 251 19.95 6.96 9.35
N GLN A 252 21.21 7.41 9.24
CA GLN A 252 22.38 6.63 9.62
C GLN A 252 22.36 6.27 11.11
N MET A 253 21.98 7.21 11.99
CA MET A 253 21.78 6.95 13.42
C MET A 253 20.65 5.93 13.64
N ARG A 254 19.48 6.10 12.99
CA ARG A 254 18.36 5.15 13.09
C ARG A 254 18.76 3.75 12.65
N ARG A 255 19.48 3.63 11.53
CA ARG A 255 20.05 2.36 11.06
C ARG A 255 21.00 1.75 12.09
N LYS A 256 21.91 2.54 12.66
CA LYS A 256 22.83 2.05 13.70
C LYS A 256 22.06 1.44 14.88
N ASN A 257 21.06 2.16 15.39
CA ASN A 257 20.22 1.69 16.49
C ASN A 257 19.47 0.40 16.10
N LEU A 258 18.99 0.30 14.86
CA LEU A 258 18.33 -0.92 14.35
C LEU A 258 19.30 -2.12 14.37
N LEU A 259 20.53 -1.95 13.89
CA LEU A 259 21.55 -3.00 13.89
C LEU A 259 21.96 -3.44 15.30
N GLU A 260 22.04 -2.50 16.24
CA GLU A 260 22.28 -2.81 17.66
C GLU A 260 21.14 -3.67 18.23
N LYS A 261 19.88 -3.38 17.89
CA LYS A 261 18.74 -4.22 18.27
C LYS A 261 18.79 -5.61 17.63
N PHE A 262 19.24 -5.72 16.37
CA PHE A 262 19.43 -7.02 15.71
C PHE A 262 20.53 -7.85 16.37
N SER A 263 21.60 -7.22 16.85
CA SER A 263 22.79 -7.90 17.37
C SER A 263 22.74 -8.19 18.87
N SER A 264 22.04 -7.35 19.65
CA SER A 264 21.94 -7.47 21.12
C SER A 264 21.17 -8.70 21.60
N ARG A 265 20.59 -9.49 20.69
CA ARG A 265 19.85 -10.70 21.00
C ARG A 265 20.44 -11.90 20.29
N ASN A 266 21.47 -12.47 20.93
CA ASN A 266 21.89 -13.86 20.71
C ASN A 266 20.70 -14.78 21.05
N TYR A 267 19.88 -15.11 20.06
CA TYR A 267 19.14 -16.35 20.11
C TYR A 267 20.17 -17.48 20.03
N SER A 268 20.25 -18.27 21.10
CA SER A 268 20.96 -19.55 21.09
C SER A 268 20.50 -20.35 19.87
N LEU A 269 21.36 -20.44 18.86
CA LEU A 269 21.24 -21.41 17.77
C LEU A 269 21.69 -22.77 18.30
N ASP A 270 20.98 -23.28 19.31
CA ASP A 270 21.11 -24.64 19.82
C ASP A 270 19.82 -24.98 20.57
N THR A 271 18.86 -25.54 19.84
CA THR A 271 18.07 -26.75 20.19
C THR A 271 17.08 -27.09 19.07
#